data_AF-A0A6P7GFT9-F1
#
_entry.id   AF-A0A6P7GFT9-F1
#
_cell.length_a   1.000
_cell.length_b   1.000
_cell.length_c   1.000
_cell.angle_alpha   90.00
_cell.angle_beta   90.00
_cell.angle_gamma   90.00
#
_symmetry.space_group_name_H-M   'P 1'
#
loop_
_entity.id
_entity.type
_entity.pdbx_description
1 polymer ?
#
loop_
_entity_poly.entity_id
_entity_poly.type
_entity_poly.pdbx_seq_one_letter_code
_entity_poly.pdbx_strand_id
1 'polypeptide(L)'
;MIVILLEETWSELFLLNAIQWCMPLDISASPLFNVNEHTKNGHSATDVKILGDTLLRFKAVHVDPAEFACLKAIVLFRAETRGLKDPSQIENLQDQAQVMLWQHCRTQLPGQVARFGRLLLMLPLLRIVPALRIEALFFQKTIGNTPMEKVLCDMYKN
;
A
#
# COMPACT_ATOMS: atom_id res chain seq x y z
N MET A 1 1.25 11.15 16.60
CA MET A 1 0.04 11.08 15.75
C MET A 1 0.38 10.43 14.41
N ILE A 2 1.22 11.06 13.57
CA ILE A 2 1.69 10.46 12.30
C ILE A 2 2.40 9.12 12.48
N VAL A 3 3.28 9.00 13.49
CA VAL A 3 4.00 7.74 13.77
C VAL A 3 3.05 6.56 14.03
N ILE A 4 1.98 6.78 14.80
CA ILE A 4 1.01 5.74 15.15
C ILE A 4 0.25 5.27 13.89
N LEU A 5 -0.15 6.21 13.03
CA LEU A 5 -0.80 5.88 11.77
C LEU A 5 0.15 5.11 10.83
N LEU A 6 1.41 5.50 10.77
CA LEU A 6 2.43 4.81 9.98
C LEU A 6 2.69 3.40 10.52
N GLU A 7 2.86 3.22 11.83
CA GLU A 7 3.04 1.90 12.46
C GLU A 7 1.87 0.95 12.12
N GLU A 8 0.64 1.45 12.02
CA GLU A 8 -0.53 0.64 11.67
C GLU A 8 -0.64 0.33 10.17
N THR A 9 -0.07 1.17 9.30
CA THR A 9 -0.38 1.15 7.84
C THR A 9 0.85 1.00 6.95
N TRP A 10 2.04 0.85 7.54
CA TRP A 10 3.30 0.85 6.79
C TRP A 10 3.35 -0.19 5.69
N SER A 11 2.81 -1.39 5.92
CA SER A 11 2.89 -2.49 4.97
C SER A 11 2.07 -2.20 3.72
N GLU A 12 0.87 -1.64 3.88
CA GLU A 12 0.01 -1.20 2.78
C GLU A 12 0.64 -0.04 2.02
N LEU A 13 1.22 0.94 2.73
CA LEU A 13 1.92 2.07 2.10
C LEU A 13 3.17 1.63 1.33
N PHE A 14 3.94 0.70 1.89
CA PHE A 14 5.08 0.10 1.21
C PHE A 14 4.63 -0.60 -0.07
N LEU A 15 3.59 -1.43 -0.01
CA LEU A 15 3.06 -2.13 -1.17
C LEU A 15 2.55 -1.18 -2.24
N LEU A 16 1.81 -0.12 -1.88
CA LEU A 16 1.38 0.91 -2.84
C LEU A 16 2.56 1.58 -3.53
N ASN A 17 3.65 1.88 -2.81
CA ASN A 17 4.87 2.44 -3.41
C ASN A 17 5.58 1.43 -4.33
N ALA A 18 5.72 0.18 -3.88
CA ALA A 18 6.33 -0.89 -4.69
C ALA A 18 5.54 -1.14 -5.98
N ILE A 19 4.20 -1.22 -5.88
CA ILE A 19 3.31 -1.38 -7.03
C ILE A 19 3.45 -0.19 -7.97
N GLN A 20 3.37 1.05 -7.46
CA GLN A 20 3.53 2.26 -8.28
C GLN A 20 4.87 2.26 -9.02
N TRP A 21 5.96 1.89 -8.34
CA TRP A 21 7.28 1.80 -8.94
C TRP A 21 7.37 0.71 -10.03
N CYS A 22 6.64 -0.39 -9.87
CA CYS A 22 6.55 -1.46 -10.87
C CYS A 22 5.56 -1.20 -12.00
N MET A 23 4.73 -0.14 -11.96
CA MET A 23 3.78 0.19 -13.03
C MET A 23 4.42 0.32 -14.42
N PRO A 24 5.55 1.03 -14.61
CA PRO A 24 6.20 1.13 -15.92
C PRO A 24 6.98 -0.11 -16.35
N LEU A 25 7.19 -1.09 -15.46
CA LEU A 25 7.99 -2.28 -15.75
C LEU A 25 7.13 -3.38 -16.41
N ASP A 26 7.76 -4.26 -17.18
CA ASP A 26 7.12 -5.52 -17.53
C ASP A 26 6.95 -6.41 -16.29
N ILE A 27 5.94 -7.29 -16.32
CA ILE A 27 5.62 -8.18 -15.19
C ILE A 27 6.81 -9.10 -14.86
N SER A 28 7.46 -9.65 -15.89
CA SER A 28 8.66 -10.48 -15.78
C SER A 28 9.88 -9.72 -15.25
N ALA A 29 9.87 -8.39 -15.37
CA ALA A 29 10.94 -7.48 -14.94
C ALA A 29 10.65 -6.82 -13.59
N SER A 30 9.61 -7.23 -12.86
CA SER A 30 9.26 -6.69 -11.55
C SER A 30 9.95 -7.50 -10.44
N PRO A 31 11.19 -7.17 -10.01
CA PRO A 31 11.99 -8.01 -9.11
C PRO A 31 11.30 -8.21 -7.75
N LEU A 32 10.56 -7.21 -7.28
CA LEU A 32 9.84 -7.25 -6.00
C LEU A 32 8.71 -8.29 -5.95
N PHE A 33 8.26 -8.78 -7.10
CA PHE A 33 7.14 -9.73 -7.19
C PHE A 33 7.55 -11.02 -7.93
N ASN A 34 8.84 -11.22 -8.14
CA ASN A 34 9.35 -12.38 -8.88
C ASN A 34 9.43 -13.62 -7.98
N VAL A 35 8.48 -14.54 -8.16
CA VAL A 35 8.40 -15.79 -7.39
C VAL A 35 9.71 -16.58 -7.44
N ASN A 36 10.40 -16.62 -8.57
CA ASN A 36 11.64 -17.41 -8.71
C ASN A 36 12.80 -16.84 -7.89
N GLU A 37 12.87 -15.53 -7.72
CA GLU A 37 13.89 -14.89 -6.88
C GLU A 37 13.58 -15.06 -5.39
N HIS A 38 12.32 -14.89 -5.00
CA HIS A 38 11.92 -15.03 -3.60
C HIS A 38 11.98 -16.48 -3.10
N THR A 39 11.62 -17.46 -3.93
CA THR A 39 11.73 -18.89 -3.58
C THR A 39 13.17 -19.35 -3.39
N LYS A 40 14.12 -18.85 -4.21
CA LYS A 40 15.57 -19.08 -3.99
C LYS A 40 16.05 -18.55 -2.64
N ASN A 41 15.40 -17.51 -2.12
CA ASN A 41 15.68 -16.92 -0.82
C ASN A 41 14.95 -17.62 0.35
N GLY A 42 14.27 -18.75 0.10
CA GLY A 42 13.53 -19.49 1.13
C GLY A 42 12.19 -18.86 1.51
N HIS A 43 11.72 -17.86 0.76
CA HIS A 43 10.47 -17.18 1.03
C HIS A 43 9.25 -17.97 0.53
N SER A 44 8.10 -17.70 1.15
CA SER A 44 6.81 -18.27 0.79
C SER A 44 6.40 -17.94 -0.65
N ALA A 45 6.38 -18.95 -1.52
CA ALA A 45 5.92 -18.81 -2.90
C ALA A 45 4.47 -18.31 -2.98
N THR A 46 3.64 -18.68 -2.00
CA THR A 46 2.22 -18.31 -1.94
C THR A 46 2.05 -16.82 -1.72
N ASP A 47 2.79 -16.24 -0.76
CA ASP A 47 2.67 -14.81 -0.47
C ASP A 47 3.15 -13.98 -1.67
N VAL A 48 4.25 -14.37 -2.32
CA VAL A 48 4.77 -13.68 -3.49
C VAL A 48 3.80 -13.76 -4.67
N LYS A 49 3.12 -14.90 -4.87
CA LYS A 49 2.06 -15.03 -5.89
C LYS A 49 0.90 -14.08 -5.61
N ILE A 50 0.41 -14.03 -4.37
CA ILE A 50 -0.68 -13.11 -3.97
C ILE A 50 -0.29 -11.65 -4.25
N LEU A 51 0.94 -11.26 -3.92
CA LEU A 51 1.46 -9.93 -4.18
C LEU A 51 1.59 -9.65 -5.69
N GLY A 52 2.06 -10.63 -6.47
CA GLY A 52 2.11 -10.56 -7.93
C GLY A 52 0.72 -10.38 -8.55
N ASP A 53 -0.27 -11.16 -8.12
CA ASP A 53 -1.66 -11.03 -8.57
C ASP A 53 -2.25 -9.67 -8.21
N THR A 54 -1.88 -9.13 -7.05
CA THR A 54 -2.26 -7.77 -6.63
C THR A 54 -1.67 -6.73 -7.58
N LEU A 55 -0.36 -6.80 -7.89
CA LEU A 55 0.27 -5.92 -8.89
C LEU A 55 -0.46 -5.99 -10.25
N LEU A 56 -0.80 -7.19 -10.72
CA LEU A 56 -1.51 -7.37 -11.99
C LEU A 56 -2.87 -6.67 -12.01
N ARG A 57 -3.61 -6.71 -10.89
CA ARG A 57 -4.88 -6.00 -10.76
C ARG A 57 -4.69 -4.48 -10.85
N PHE A 58 -3.66 -3.93 -10.20
CA PHE A 58 -3.34 -2.51 -10.30
C PHE A 58 -2.93 -2.09 -11.72
N LYS A 59 -2.13 -2.92 -12.42
CA LYS A 59 -1.78 -2.69 -13.83
C LYS A 59 -3.00 -2.71 -14.75
N ALA A 60 -3.90 -3.69 -14.57
CA ALA A 60 -5.10 -3.84 -15.40
C ALA A 60 -6.08 -2.66 -15.28
N VAL A 61 -6.13 -2.01 -14.12
CA VAL A 61 -6.97 -0.81 -13.90
C VAL A 61 -6.27 0.46 -14.40
N HIS A 62 -4.97 0.39 -14.73
CA HIS A 62 -4.14 1.54 -15.10
C HIS A 62 -4.25 2.66 -14.05
N VAL A 63 -3.96 2.32 -12.79
CA VAL A 63 -3.97 3.31 -11.70
C VAL A 63 -2.89 4.36 -11.98
N ASP A 64 -3.27 5.63 -12.00
CA ASP A 64 -2.34 6.72 -12.31
C ASP A 64 -1.66 7.28 -11.04
N PRO A 65 -0.62 8.12 -11.17
CA PRO A 65 0.10 8.66 -10.01
C PRO A 65 -0.76 9.50 -9.05
N ALA A 66 -1.76 10.23 -9.53
CA ALA A 66 -2.64 11.03 -8.69
C ALA A 66 -3.60 10.14 -7.89
N GLU A 67 -4.08 9.05 -8.50
CA GLU A 67 -4.87 8.04 -7.82
C GLU A 67 -4.05 7.30 -6.76
N PHE A 68 -2.79 6.94 -7.06
CA PHE A 68 -1.89 6.38 -6.04
C PHE A 68 -1.69 7.33 -4.85
N ALA A 69 -1.54 8.63 -5.10
CA ALA A 69 -1.41 9.61 -4.01
C ALA A 69 -2.65 9.62 -3.11
N CYS A 70 -3.85 9.61 -3.71
CA CYS A 70 -5.09 9.55 -2.94
C CYS A 70 -5.27 8.21 -2.20
N LEU A 71 -4.96 7.08 -2.83
CA LEU A 71 -5.04 5.76 -2.19
C LEU A 71 -4.10 5.65 -0.99
N LYS A 72 -2.87 6.19 -1.08
CA LYS A 72 -1.94 6.26 0.06
C LYS A 72 -2.50 7.12 1.18
N ALA A 73 -3.09 8.27 0.86
CA ALA A 73 -3.71 9.13 1.86
C ALA A 73 -4.90 8.43 2.56
N ILE A 74 -5.76 7.75 1.81
CA ILE A 74 -6.89 6.97 2.35
C ILE A 74 -6.41 5.86 3.28
N VAL A 75 -5.34 5.14 2.89
CA VAL A 75 -4.73 4.10 3.72
C VAL A 75 -4.12 4.69 4.99
N LEU A 76 -3.40 5.80 4.88
CA LEU A 76 -2.70 6.44 6.01
C LEU A 76 -3.67 7.02 7.04
N PHE A 77 -4.73 7.70 6.60
CA PHE A 77 -5.67 8.37 7.49
C PHE A 77 -6.75 7.40 7.99
N ARG A 78 -6.39 6.53 8.93
CA ARG A 78 -7.32 5.62 9.63
C ARG A 78 -7.75 6.19 10.97
N ALA A 79 -9.00 6.64 11.07
CA ALA A 79 -9.54 7.23 12.30
C ALA A 79 -9.73 6.19 13.41
N GLU A 80 -9.82 4.89 13.08
CA GLU A 80 -10.01 3.80 14.03
C GLU A 80 -8.72 3.38 14.74
N THR A 81 -7.57 3.96 14.37
CA THR A 81 -6.29 3.62 14.98
C THR A 81 -6.29 4.04 16.46
N ARG A 82 -5.92 3.09 17.33
CA ARG A 82 -5.91 3.31 18.78
C ARG A 82 -4.83 4.32 19.17
N GLY A 83 -5.13 5.18 20.13
CA GLY A 83 -4.16 6.17 20.66
C GLY A 83 -4.07 7.47 19.86
N LEU A 84 -4.99 7.71 18.92
CA LEU A 84 -5.14 9.01 18.26
C LEU A 84 -5.65 10.08 19.24
N LYS A 85 -5.06 11.28 19.15
CA LYS A 85 -5.45 12.45 19.97
C LYS A 85 -6.74 13.10 19.45
N ASP A 86 -6.92 13.12 18.13
CA ASP A 86 -8.07 13.71 17.45
C ASP A 86 -8.51 12.81 16.28
N PRO A 87 -9.27 11.74 16.53
CA PRO A 87 -9.78 10.85 15.49
C PRO A 87 -10.66 11.57 14.46
N SER A 88 -11.44 12.58 14.88
CA SER A 88 -12.30 13.38 14.00
C SER A 88 -11.50 14.14 12.94
N GLN A 89 -10.33 14.70 13.30
CA GLN A 89 -9.46 15.33 12.31
C GLN A 89 -8.95 14.30 11.29
N ILE A 90 -8.61 13.08 11.72
CA ILE A 90 -8.14 12.02 10.81
C ILE A 90 -9.25 11.56 9.87
N GLU A 91 -10.48 11.41 10.36
CA GLU A 91 -11.65 11.10 9.54
C GLU A 91 -11.87 12.17 8.46
N ASN A 92 -11.83 13.46 8.83
CA ASN A 92 -11.95 14.57 7.88
C ASN A 92 -10.85 14.55 6.80
N LEU A 93 -9.62 14.15 7.13
CA LEU A 93 -8.53 14.01 6.15
C LEU A 93 -8.75 12.82 5.21
N GLN A 94 -9.27 11.71 5.74
CA GLN A 94 -9.63 10.55 4.92
C GLN A 94 -10.75 10.90 3.94
N ASP A 95 -11.79 11.61 4.40
CA ASP A 95 -12.90 12.07 3.56
C ASP A 95 -12.42 12.99 2.43
N GLN A 96 -11.53 13.93 2.74
CA GLN A 96 -10.91 14.80 1.71
C GLN A 96 -10.17 13.98 0.66
N ALA A 97 -9.40 12.96 1.06
CA ALA A 97 -8.69 12.09 0.12
C ALA A 97 -9.65 11.29 -0.77
N GLN A 98 -10.78 10.80 -0.22
CA GLN A 98 -11.82 10.12 -1.00
C GLN A 98 -12.50 11.07 -1.99
N VAL A 99 -12.84 12.29 -1.58
CA VAL A 99 -13.43 13.31 -2.45
C VAL A 99 -12.48 13.64 -3.60
N MET A 100 -11.19 13.86 -3.31
CA MET A 100 -10.17 14.11 -4.34
C MET A 100 -10.07 12.96 -5.34
N LEU A 101 -10.04 11.71 -4.87
CA LEU A 101 -10.01 10.53 -5.74
C LEU A 101 -11.24 10.47 -6.64
N TRP A 102 -12.42 10.65 -6.07
CA TRP A 102 -13.68 10.61 -6.82
C TRP A 102 -13.75 11.71 -7.89
N GLN A 103 -13.37 12.94 -7.55
CA GLN A 103 -13.31 14.06 -8.50
C GLN A 103 -12.34 13.76 -9.64
N HIS A 104 -11.13 13.28 -9.31
CA HIS A 104 -10.12 12.94 -10.30
C HIS A 104 -10.61 11.85 -11.27
N CYS A 105 -11.17 10.75 -10.75
CA CYS A 105 -11.73 9.69 -11.60
C CYS A 105 -12.82 10.21 -12.54
N ARG A 106 -13.72 11.09 -12.06
CA ARG A 106 -14.79 11.66 -12.88
C ARG A 106 -14.28 12.60 -13.96
N THR A 107 -13.26 13.39 -13.67
CA THR A 107 -12.71 14.37 -14.61
C THR A 107 -11.81 13.71 -15.66
N GLN A 108 -10.93 12.80 -15.26
CA GLN A 108 -9.99 12.17 -16.19
C GLN A 108 -10.61 11.03 -17.01
N LEU A 109 -11.53 10.26 -16.43
CA LEU A 109 -12.09 9.06 -17.03
C LEU A 109 -13.62 9.03 -16.90
N PRO A 110 -14.35 10.00 -17.48
CA PRO A 110 -15.81 10.14 -17.30
C PRO A 110 -16.62 8.92 -17.75
N GLY A 111 -16.11 8.13 -18.71
CA GLY A 111 -16.74 6.88 -19.15
C GLY A 111 -16.62 5.71 -18.16
N GLN A 112 -15.75 5.80 -17.15
CA GLN A 112 -15.54 4.75 -16.16
C GLN A 112 -16.25 5.06 -14.84
N VAL A 113 -17.58 5.12 -14.85
CA VAL A 113 -18.40 5.52 -13.68
C VAL A 113 -18.14 4.71 -12.41
N ALA A 114 -17.72 3.44 -12.54
CA ALA A 114 -17.40 2.56 -11.42
C ALA A 114 -15.93 2.62 -10.97
N ARG A 115 -15.10 3.52 -11.52
CA ARG A 115 -13.64 3.55 -11.25
C ARG A 115 -13.33 3.83 -9.79
N PHE A 116 -13.93 4.86 -9.20
CA PHE A 116 -13.74 5.20 -7.79
C PHE A 116 -13.97 3.99 -6.87
N GLY A 117 -15.13 3.34 -6.99
CA GLY A 117 -15.45 2.14 -6.20
C GLY A 117 -14.48 0.98 -6.47
N ARG A 118 -14.09 0.76 -7.73
CA ARG A 118 -13.09 -0.28 -8.07
C ARG A 118 -11.74 -0.04 -7.40
N LEU A 119 -11.27 1.21 -7.36
CA LEU A 119 -10.01 1.56 -6.69
C LEU A 119 -10.09 1.33 -5.18
N LEU A 120 -11.21 1.70 -4.53
CA LEU A 120 -11.40 1.42 -3.10
C LEU A 120 -11.42 -0.08 -2.80
N LEU A 121 -12.06 -0.89 -3.66
CA LEU A 121 -12.11 -2.36 -3.52
C LEU A 121 -10.75 -3.04 -3.73
N MET A 122 -9.73 -2.32 -4.21
CA MET A 122 -8.37 -2.84 -4.31
C MET A 122 -7.58 -2.70 -3.00
N LEU A 123 -7.96 -1.77 -2.11
CA LEU A 123 -7.25 -1.54 -0.84
C LEU A 123 -7.22 -2.79 0.06
N PRO A 124 -8.32 -3.58 0.22
CA PRO A 124 -8.27 -4.81 1.00
C PRO A 124 -7.27 -5.85 0.48
N LEU A 125 -6.92 -5.83 -0.81
CA LEU A 125 -5.95 -6.76 -1.40
C LEU A 125 -4.56 -6.59 -0.79
N LEU A 126 -4.22 -5.37 -0.36
CA LEU A 126 -2.94 -5.04 0.27
C LEU A 126 -2.76 -5.71 1.64
N ARG A 127 -3.86 -6.19 2.26
CA ARG A 127 -3.87 -6.80 3.60
C ARG A 127 -3.90 -8.33 3.58
N ILE A 128 -4.00 -8.95 2.40
CA ILE A 128 -4.07 -10.42 2.29
C ILE A 128 -2.79 -11.06 2.82
N VAL A 129 -1.63 -10.45 2.52
CA VAL A 129 -0.34 -10.86 3.08
C VAL A 129 -0.09 -10.02 4.34
N PRO A 130 0.03 -10.63 5.53
CA PRO A 130 0.23 -9.89 6.78
C PRO A 130 1.54 -9.09 6.79
N ALA A 131 1.55 -7.95 7.49
CA ALA A 131 2.71 -7.07 7.63
C ALA A 131 4.01 -7.81 8.03
N LEU A 132 3.93 -8.75 8.98
CA LEU A 132 5.06 -9.58 9.39
C LEU A 132 5.67 -10.40 8.24
N ARG A 133 4.84 -10.87 7.31
CA ARG A 133 5.33 -11.59 6.12
C ARG A 133 5.94 -10.64 5.10
N ILE A 134 5.38 -9.44 4.95
CA ILE A 134 5.99 -8.36 4.13
C ILE A 134 7.37 -7.98 4.69
N GLU A 135 7.48 -7.85 6.01
CA GLU A 135 8.75 -7.56 6.69
C GLU A 135 9.79 -8.64 6.39
N ALA A 136 9.42 -9.92 6.56
CA ALA A 136 10.28 -11.05 6.25
C ALA A 136 10.75 -11.04 4.78
N LEU A 137 9.82 -10.78 3.85
CA LEU A 137 10.08 -10.82 2.41
C LEU A 137 11.05 -9.73 1.93
N PHE A 138 10.89 -8.50 2.43
CA PHE A 138 11.56 -7.33 1.84
C PHE A 138 12.60 -6.68 2.75
N PHE A 139 12.53 -6.89 4.06
CA PHE A 139 13.30 -6.10 5.02
C PHE A 139 14.20 -6.93 5.94
N GLN A 140 13.93 -8.22 6.15
CA GLN A 140 14.69 -9.07 7.07
C GLN A 140 16.21 -9.05 6.84
N LYS A 141 16.66 -9.02 5.57
CA LYS A 141 18.09 -8.92 5.24
C LYS A 141 18.72 -7.57 5.59
N THR A 142 17.93 -6.51 5.68
CA THR A 142 18.38 -5.13 5.88
C THR A 142 18.29 -4.70 7.35
N ILE A 143 17.18 -5.01 8.02
CA ILE A 143 16.92 -4.58 9.41
C ILE A 143 17.08 -5.70 10.44
N GLY A 144 17.38 -6.93 9.98
CA GLY A 144 17.54 -8.09 10.84
C GLY A 144 16.23 -8.49 11.53
N ASN A 145 16.30 -8.71 12.84
CA ASN A 145 15.15 -9.06 13.68
C ASN A 145 14.48 -7.83 14.33
N THR A 146 14.80 -6.62 13.87
CA THR A 146 14.20 -5.39 14.39
C THR A 146 12.83 -5.21 13.72
N PRO A 147 11.71 -5.17 14.47
CA PRO A 147 10.39 -4.94 13.88
C PRO A 147 10.34 -3.61 13.13
N MET A 148 9.67 -3.59 11.99
CA MET A 148 9.55 -2.39 11.15
C MET A 148 8.94 -1.22 11.92
N GLU A 149 7.96 -1.47 12.77
CA GLU A 149 7.31 -0.46 13.61
C GLU A 149 8.33 0.26 14.49
N LYS A 150 9.33 -0.46 15.03
CA LYS A 150 10.38 0.14 15.84
C LYS A 150 11.29 1.03 14.99
N VAL A 151 11.64 0.60 13.78
CA VAL A 151 12.44 1.40 12.84
C VAL A 151 11.71 2.71 12.50
N LEU A 152 10.41 2.63 12.19
CA LEU A 152 9.58 3.80 11.94
C LEU A 152 9.52 4.71 13.17
N CYS A 153 9.33 4.14 14.35
CA CYS A 153 9.30 4.91 15.59
C CYS A 153 10.60 5.72 15.79
N ASP A 154 11.76 5.09 15.56
CA ASP A 154 13.06 5.73 15.73
C ASP A 154 13.36 6.78 14.65
N MET A 155 12.89 6.57 13.41
CA MET A 155 13.04 7.55 12.32
C MET A 155 12.31 8.87 12.55
N TYR A 156 11.17 8.85 13.24
CA TYR A 156 10.34 10.04 13.48
C TYR A 156 10.51 10.66 14.88
N LYS A 157 11.37 10.07 15.72
CA LYS A 157 11.80 10.66 16.99
C LYS A 157 12.98 11.63 16.85
N ASN A 158 13.65 11.61 15.70
CA ASN A 158 14.74 12.51 15.32
C ASN A 158 14.26 13.55 14.30
#